data_AF-A0AAP0KVN8-F1
#
_entry.id   AF-A0AAP0KVN8-F1
#
_cell.length_a   1.000
_cell.length_b   1.000
_cell.length_c   1.000
_cell.angle_alpha   90.00
_cell.angle_beta   90.00
_cell.angle_gamma   90.00
#
_symmetry.space_group_name_H-M   'P 1'
#
loop_
_entity.id
_entity.type
_entity.pdbx_description
1 polymer ?
#
loop_
_entity_poly.entity_id
_entity_poly.type
_entity_poly.pdbx_seq_one_letter_code
_entity_poly.pdbx_strand_id
1 'polypeptide(L)'
;MVAEAEAEACGAAAAPKTVTVWRAVLSWLALFVQFLVQMVSVAPSITQVLSFVGFRLPLISSSTSEPESSPSFKPLPVVELPHRDSSASRSENLSGDEDDRTTDKLTVVLDLDETLVCAYETCSLPPIVRFQATEAGLKWFELECMSSEKDYDGKPKVNHVTVFERPGLREFLNKISEFADLVLFTAGLEGYARPLVDRIDVENRFGLRLYRPSTISTEYREHVKDLSCLLTDLNRTVIVDNNPFSFLMQPLNGIPCIPFSAGQPYDEQLLEVLLPLLKHLSLQKDVRPILYERFHMPEWFQKHGIPASKQAL
;
A
#
# COMPACT_ATOMS: atom_id res chain seq x y z
N MET A 1 14.29 58.05 76.10
CA MET A 1 14.38 56.60 75.88
C MET A 1 14.05 56.36 74.41
N VAL A 2 15.10 56.15 73.60
CA VAL A 2 15.49 54.82 73.06
C VAL A 2 14.53 54.42 71.95
N ALA A 3 14.93 54.05 70.74
CA ALA A 3 16.16 54.16 69.96
C ALA A 3 15.72 53.67 68.57
N GLU A 4 16.34 54.23 67.53
CA GLU A 4 16.24 53.79 66.15
C GLU A 4 16.53 52.29 66.04
N ALA A 5 15.77 51.64 65.16
CA ALA A 5 15.92 50.24 64.82
C ALA A 5 17.30 50.00 64.18
N GLU A 6 18.11 49.21 64.88
CA GLU A 6 19.35 48.63 64.36
C GLU A 6 19.04 47.66 63.22
N ALA A 7 19.88 47.78 62.19
CA ALA A 7 19.98 46.86 61.08
C ALA A 7 20.60 45.55 61.57
N GLU A 8 19.89 44.43 61.36
CA GLU A 8 20.50 43.11 61.42
C GLU A 8 20.34 42.41 60.06
N ALA A 9 21.50 42.14 59.46
CA ALA A 9 21.65 41.49 58.18
C ALA A 9 21.32 39.99 58.30
N CYS A 10 20.30 39.53 57.58
CA CYS A 10 20.15 38.12 57.26
C CYS A 10 20.77 37.87 55.88
N GLY A 11 21.95 37.24 55.86
CA GLY A 11 22.65 36.84 54.65
C GLY A 11 21.88 35.79 53.88
N ALA A 12 21.37 36.15 52.71
CA ALA A 12 21.03 35.20 51.67
C ALA A 12 22.19 35.13 50.68
N ALA A 13 23.04 34.10 50.83
CA ALA A 13 24.08 33.78 49.88
C ALA A 13 23.47 33.59 48.48
N ALA A 14 23.74 34.53 47.58
CA ALA A 14 23.34 34.41 46.19
C ALA A 14 24.13 33.26 45.56
N ALA A 15 23.48 32.11 45.36
CA ALA A 15 24.07 30.99 44.65
C ALA A 15 24.52 31.47 43.24
N PRO A 16 25.73 31.10 42.79
CA PRO A 16 26.27 31.62 41.54
C PRO A 16 25.36 31.23 40.38
N LYS A 17 24.95 32.22 39.59
CA LYS A 17 23.99 32.11 38.47
C LYS A 17 24.34 30.99 37.48
N THR A 18 25.61 30.58 37.43
CA THR A 18 26.11 29.46 36.64
C THR A 18 25.54 28.11 37.12
N VAL A 19 25.45 27.88 38.43
CA VAL A 19 24.91 26.63 39.00
C VAL A 19 23.41 26.50 38.72
N THR A 20 22.68 27.62 38.67
CA THR A 20 21.25 27.64 38.35
C THR A 20 21.00 27.31 36.88
N VAL A 21 21.85 27.81 35.97
CA VAL A 21 21.77 27.49 34.54
C VAL A 21 22.13 26.03 34.28
N TRP A 22 23.19 25.50 34.92
CA TRP A 22 23.54 24.09 34.79
C TRP A 22 22.47 23.16 35.37
N ARG A 23 21.80 23.55 36.46
CA ARG A 23 20.64 22.82 36.99
C ARG A 23 19.43 22.86 36.05
N ALA A 24 19.22 23.98 35.35
CA ALA A 24 18.18 24.08 34.33
C ALA A 24 18.52 23.20 33.12
N VAL A 25 19.75 23.25 32.61
CA VAL A 25 20.19 22.41 31.49
C VAL A 25 20.15 20.92 31.85
N LEU A 26 20.60 20.54 33.06
CA LEU A 26 20.49 19.16 33.54
C LEU A 26 19.04 18.73 33.77
N SER A 27 18.15 19.64 34.20
CA SER A 27 16.71 19.36 34.29
C SER A 27 16.08 19.18 32.91
N TRP A 28 16.44 20.02 31.93
CA TRP A 28 15.96 19.88 30.56
C TRP A 28 16.50 18.63 29.89
N LEU A 29 17.77 18.27 30.13
CA LEU A 29 18.36 17.02 29.67
C LEU A 29 17.71 15.81 30.36
N ALA A 30 17.40 15.90 31.66
CA ALA A 30 16.68 14.86 32.39
C ALA A 30 15.24 14.71 31.88
N LEU A 31 14.54 15.82 31.61
CA LEU A 31 13.21 15.80 30.99
C LEU A 31 13.25 15.25 29.56
N PHE A 32 14.29 15.57 28.78
CA PHE A 32 14.48 15.06 27.43
C PHE A 32 14.82 13.57 27.43
N VAL A 33 15.68 13.10 28.34
CA VAL A 33 15.97 11.68 28.54
C VAL A 33 14.74 10.96 29.09
N GLN A 34 13.95 11.57 29.97
CA GLN A 34 12.70 10.99 30.48
C GLN A 34 11.62 10.94 29.38
N PHE A 35 11.60 11.91 28.46
CA PHE A 35 10.78 11.88 27.24
C PHE A 35 11.23 10.78 26.28
N LEU A 36 12.54 10.60 26.06
CA LEU A 36 13.08 9.51 25.24
C LEU A 36 12.87 8.13 25.88
N VAL A 37 13.02 8.03 27.20
CA VAL A 37 12.69 6.82 27.97
C VAL A 37 11.19 6.57 27.95
N GLN A 38 10.34 7.60 27.96
CA GLN A 38 8.90 7.43 27.69
C GLN A 38 8.66 6.96 26.25
N MET A 39 9.33 7.49 25.24
CA MET A 39 9.21 6.98 23.85
C MET A 39 9.67 5.51 23.69
N VAL A 40 10.58 5.02 24.54
CA VAL A 40 11.11 3.64 24.50
C VAL A 40 10.42 2.69 25.49
N SER A 41 9.83 3.20 26.58
CA SER A 41 9.25 2.40 27.68
C SER A 41 7.72 2.55 27.80
N VAL A 42 7.14 3.52 27.09
CA VAL A 42 5.70 3.63 26.85
C VAL A 42 5.43 2.93 25.53
N ALA A 43 5.50 1.61 25.58
CA ALA A 43 4.61 0.76 24.82
C ALA A 43 3.38 0.41 25.69
N PRO A 44 2.40 1.31 25.83
CA PRO A 44 1.01 0.93 25.95
C PRO A 44 0.44 0.92 24.53
N SER A 45 0.00 -0.26 24.12
CA SER A 45 -1.14 -0.48 23.23
C SER A 45 -1.63 0.78 22.47
N ILE A 46 -1.06 1.02 21.29
CA ILE A 46 -1.59 2.00 20.32
C ILE A 46 -2.91 1.50 19.67
N THR A 47 -3.52 0.45 20.23
CA THR A 47 -4.79 -0.13 19.78
C THR A 47 -6.02 0.73 20.11
N GLN A 48 -5.89 2.05 20.34
CA GLN A 48 -7.05 2.93 20.58
C GLN A 48 -7.09 4.25 19.80
N VAL A 49 -6.22 4.51 18.81
CA VAL A 49 -6.37 5.72 17.96
C VAL A 49 -6.27 5.44 16.44
N LEU A 50 -6.08 4.20 15.98
CA LEU A 50 -6.04 3.88 14.54
C LEU A 50 -6.89 2.66 14.16
N SER A 51 -8.13 2.60 14.63
CA SER A 51 -9.15 1.62 14.20
C SER A 51 -10.34 2.25 13.48
N PHE A 52 -10.13 3.38 12.78
CA PHE A 52 -11.13 4.03 11.93
C PHE A 52 -10.77 3.90 10.43
N VAL A 53 -10.46 2.68 9.98
CA VAL A 53 -10.65 2.32 8.57
C VAL A 53 -11.16 0.88 8.54
N GLY A 54 -12.47 0.77 8.45
CA GLY A 54 -13.23 -0.47 8.47
C GLY A 54 -14.70 -0.09 8.50
N PHE A 55 -15.29 0.05 7.32
CA PHE A 55 -16.74 0.14 7.18
C PHE A 55 -17.39 -1.01 7.98
N ARG A 56 -18.00 -0.70 9.12
CA ARG A 56 -19.02 -1.55 9.74
C ARG A 56 -20.15 -0.68 10.31
N LEU A 57 -21.33 -0.84 9.70
CA LEU A 57 -22.63 -0.69 10.36
C LEU A 57 -23.33 -2.07 10.37
N PRO A 58 -24.33 -2.30 11.26
CA PRO A 58 -24.48 -3.58 11.97
C PRO A 58 -25.65 -4.44 11.48
N LEU A 59 -25.52 -5.77 11.61
CA LEU A 59 -26.60 -6.72 11.95
C LEU A 59 -26.02 -8.14 12.26
N ILE A 60 -26.10 -8.53 13.55
CA ILE A 60 -26.41 -9.86 14.17
C ILE A 60 -26.05 -11.11 13.31
N SER A 61 -25.20 -12.08 13.67
CA SER A 61 -25.09 -12.85 14.93
C SER A 61 -23.86 -13.77 15.02
N SER A 62 -23.51 -14.14 16.27
CA SER A 62 -22.76 -15.30 16.80
C SER A 62 -21.24 -15.49 16.54
N SER A 63 -20.48 -15.10 17.56
CA SER A 63 -19.31 -15.75 18.21
C SER A 63 -18.41 -16.70 17.41
N THR A 64 -17.13 -16.34 17.26
CA THR A 64 -16.00 -16.99 17.96
C THR A 64 -14.71 -16.16 17.77
N SER A 65 -13.83 -16.25 18.75
CA SER A 65 -12.61 -15.46 18.97
C SER A 65 -11.43 -15.84 18.06
N GLU A 66 -10.73 -14.84 17.52
CA GLU A 66 -9.40 -14.96 16.87
C GLU A 66 -8.49 -13.82 17.36
N PRO A 67 -7.20 -14.06 17.66
CA PRO A 67 -6.25 -13.02 18.04
C PRO A 67 -5.25 -12.64 16.92
N GLU A 68 -4.82 -11.38 17.03
CA GLU A 68 -3.51 -10.79 16.68
C GLU A 68 -3.11 -10.41 15.23
N SER A 69 -3.11 -9.07 15.08
CA SER A 69 -2.26 -8.15 14.30
C SER A 69 -1.10 -8.70 13.48
N SER A 70 -1.14 -8.40 12.17
CA SER A 70 0.00 -8.48 11.25
C SER A 70 0.82 -7.18 11.26
N PRO A 71 2.17 -7.24 11.18
CA PRO A 71 3.02 -6.05 11.12
C PRO A 71 3.21 -5.53 9.68
N SER A 72 3.30 -4.21 9.56
CA SER A 72 3.55 -3.45 8.32
C SER A 72 4.81 -3.92 7.57
N PHE A 73 4.65 -4.15 6.26
CA PHE A 73 5.75 -4.39 5.32
C PHE A 73 6.67 -3.16 5.22
N LYS A 74 7.98 -3.38 5.12
CA LYS A 74 8.99 -2.35 4.81
C LYS A 74 9.64 -2.71 3.47
N PRO A 75 9.65 -1.82 2.47
CA PRO A 75 10.32 -2.08 1.19
C PRO A 75 11.83 -2.13 1.37
N LEU A 76 12.48 -3.05 0.65
CA LEU A 76 13.94 -3.11 0.53
C LEU A 76 14.44 -2.15 -0.56
N PRO A 77 15.66 -1.60 -0.42
CA PRO A 77 16.20 -0.60 -1.32
C PRO A 77 16.48 -1.16 -2.72
N VAL A 78 16.33 -0.30 -3.73
CA VAL A 78 16.64 -0.57 -5.14
C VAL A 78 18.13 -0.88 -5.30
N VAL A 79 18.46 -2.05 -5.87
CA VAL A 79 19.83 -2.42 -6.26
C VAL A 79 19.97 -2.20 -7.76
N GLU A 80 20.93 -1.37 -8.16
CA GLU A 80 21.33 -1.18 -9.56
C GLU A 80 22.01 -2.46 -10.11
N LEU A 81 21.58 -2.90 -11.30
CA LEU A 81 22.13 -4.07 -11.99
C LEU A 81 23.37 -3.68 -12.82
N PRO A 82 24.42 -4.53 -12.91
CA PRO A 82 25.61 -4.22 -13.68
C PRO A 82 25.39 -4.37 -15.19
N HIS A 83 25.85 -3.38 -15.96
CA HIS A 83 25.96 -3.43 -17.41
C HIS A 83 27.02 -4.47 -17.83
N ARG A 84 26.63 -5.43 -18.67
CA ARG A 84 27.55 -6.30 -19.40
C ARG A 84 27.82 -5.71 -20.78
N ASP A 85 28.99 -5.11 -20.94
CA ASP A 85 29.56 -4.86 -22.27
C ASP A 85 30.04 -6.18 -22.86
N SER A 86 29.67 -6.44 -24.11
CA SER A 86 30.24 -7.56 -24.87
C SER A 86 30.26 -7.22 -26.36
N SER A 87 31.39 -6.67 -26.79
CA SER A 87 31.82 -6.67 -28.18
C SER A 87 32.57 -7.97 -28.48
N ALA A 88 32.08 -8.78 -29.43
CA ALA A 88 32.91 -9.57 -30.35
C ALA A 88 32.04 -10.23 -31.42
N SER A 89 32.40 -9.97 -32.67
CA SER A 89 31.86 -10.56 -33.89
C SER A 89 32.37 -11.99 -34.09
N ARG A 90 31.48 -12.90 -34.51
CA ARG A 90 31.81 -13.99 -35.44
C ARG A 90 30.55 -14.58 -36.07
N SER A 91 30.44 -14.45 -37.39
CA SER A 91 29.44 -15.12 -38.22
C SER A 91 29.76 -16.60 -38.32
N GLU A 92 28.80 -17.46 -38.00
CA GLU A 92 28.64 -18.78 -38.63
C GLU A 92 27.15 -19.03 -38.86
N ASN A 93 26.79 -19.26 -40.13
CA ASN A 93 25.46 -19.65 -40.57
C ASN A 93 25.18 -21.08 -40.11
N LEU A 94 24.18 -21.26 -39.25
CA LEU A 94 23.51 -22.54 -39.04
C LEU A 94 22.01 -22.31 -39.10
N SER A 95 21.38 -22.99 -40.04
CA SER A 95 19.93 -23.11 -40.22
C SER A 95 19.27 -23.63 -38.96
N GLY A 96 18.52 -22.77 -38.29
CA GLY A 96 17.43 -23.14 -37.40
C GLY A 96 16.26 -22.26 -37.79
N ASP A 97 15.10 -22.86 -38.07
CA ASP A 97 13.83 -22.16 -37.93
C ASP A 97 13.75 -21.71 -36.46
N GLU A 98 14.25 -20.50 -36.17
CA GLU A 98 13.83 -19.79 -34.97
C GLU A 98 12.39 -19.38 -35.25
N ASP A 99 11.49 -20.20 -34.74
CA ASP A 99 10.08 -19.89 -34.53
C ASP A 99 10.04 -18.50 -33.86
N ASP A 100 9.81 -17.45 -34.66
CA ASP A 100 9.56 -16.07 -34.24
C ASP A 100 8.20 -16.03 -33.53
N ARG A 101 8.10 -16.79 -32.43
CA ARG A 101 7.01 -16.72 -31.49
C ARG A 101 7.24 -15.41 -30.76
N THR A 102 6.68 -14.35 -31.30
CA THR A 102 6.42 -13.12 -30.55
C THR A 102 5.90 -13.54 -29.19
N THR A 103 6.69 -13.36 -28.13
CA THR A 103 6.28 -13.80 -26.79
C THR A 103 4.99 -13.08 -26.44
N ASP A 104 3.98 -13.85 -26.04
CA ASP A 104 2.68 -13.29 -25.64
C ASP A 104 2.88 -12.15 -24.65
N LYS A 105 2.06 -11.10 -24.77
CA LYS A 105 2.12 -9.95 -23.88
C LYS A 105 2.01 -10.38 -22.43
N LEU A 106 2.65 -9.62 -21.54
CA LEU A 106 2.51 -9.84 -20.11
C LEU A 106 1.06 -9.54 -19.70
N THR A 107 0.41 -10.39 -18.93
CA THR A 107 -0.86 -10.05 -18.29
C THR A 107 -0.58 -9.42 -16.93
N VAL A 108 -1.01 -8.18 -16.73
CA VAL A 108 -0.82 -7.44 -15.47
C VAL A 108 -2.19 -7.21 -14.83
N VAL A 109 -2.42 -7.90 -13.72
CA VAL A 109 -3.59 -7.74 -12.87
C VAL A 109 -3.29 -6.67 -11.83
N LEU A 110 -4.11 -5.61 -11.79
CA LEU A 110 -3.95 -4.48 -10.87
C LEU A 110 -5.12 -4.43 -9.90
N ASP A 111 -4.81 -4.34 -8.61
CA ASP A 111 -5.76 -3.89 -7.60
C ASP A 111 -6.09 -2.39 -7.74
N LEU A 112 -7.16 -1.94 -7.08
CA LEU A 112 -7.66 -0.56 -7.16
C LEU A 112 -7.30 0.27 -5.93
N ASP A 113 -7.92 -0.06 -4.79
CA ASP A 113 -7.89 0.75 -3.57
C ASP A 113 -6.55 0.59 -2.84
N GLU A 114 -5.93 1.71 -2.49
CA GLU A 114 -4.58 1.78 -1.93
C GLU A 114 -3.46 1.26 -2.87
N THR A 115 -3.81 0.84 -4.09
CA THR A 115 -2.87 0.42 -5.13
C THR A 115 -2.74 1.47 -6.24
N LEU A 116 -3.85 1.85 -6.88
CA LEU A 116 -3.90 2.86 -7.95
C LEU A 116 -4.50 4.20 -7.48
N VAL A 117 -5.36 4.15 -6.49
CA VAL A 117 -6.04 5.31 -5.90
C VAL A 117 -6.15 5.13 -4.39
N CYS A 118 -6.50 6.19 -3.67
CA CYS A 118 -7.06 6.03 -2.33
C CYS A 118 -8.38 6.81 -2.23
N ALA A 119 -9.34 6.27 -1.48
CA ALA A 119 -10.69 6.79 -1.42
C ALA A 119 -11.15 6.96 0.02
N TYR A 120 -11.85 8.05 0.28
CA TYR A 120 -12.43 8.39 1.57
C TYR A 120 -13.89 8.75 1.39
N GLU A 121 -14.75 8.34 2.32
CA GLU A 121 -16.07 8.93 2.42
C GLU A 121 -15.91 10.44 2.65
N THR A 122 -16.56 11.27 1.84
CA THR A 122 -16.30 12.72 1.80
C THR A 122 -16.57 13.40 3.14
N CYS A 123 -17.58 12.95 3.89
CA CYS A 123 -17.88 13.49 5.23
C CYS A 123 -16.87 13.05 6.30
N SER A 124 -16.13 11.96 6.07
CA SER A 124 -15.17 11.38 6.99
C SER A 124 -13.72 11.82 6.68
N LEU A 125 -13.48 12.47 5.54
CA LEU A 125 -12.17 12.96 5.12
C LEU A 125 -11.76 14.21 5.95
N PRO A 126 -10.66 14.16 6.73
CA PRO A 126 -10.20 15.33 7.45
C PRO A 126 -9.85 16.48 6.48
N PRO A 127 -10.36 17.70 6.69
CA PRO A 127 -10.11 18.83 5.78
C PRO A 127 -8.62 19.11 5.55
N ILE A 128 -7.79 18.90 6.58
CA ILE A 128 -6.35 19.08 6.52
C ILE A 128 -5.68 18.15 5.50
N VAL A 129 -6.13 16.89 5.41
CA VAL A 129 -5.57 15.90 4.48
C VAL A 129 -5.88 16.32 3.05
N ARG A 130 -7.14 16.70 2.78
CA ARG A 130 -7.56 17.20 1.47
C ARG A 130 -6.79 18.45 1.05
N PHE A 131 -6.63 19.39 1.97
CA PHE A 131 -5.89 20.62 1.72
C PHE A 131 -4.43 20.34 1.37
N GLN A 132 -3.72 19.56 2.21
CA GLN A 132 -2.32 19.21 1.98
C GLN A 132 -2.11 18.45 0.66
N ALA A 133 -2.97 17.48 0.36
CA ALA A 133 -2.92 16.75 -0.90
C ALA A 133 -3.13 17.69 -2.12
N THR A 134 -4.09 18.61 -2.03
CA THR A 134 -4.38 19.57 -3.11
C THR A 134 -3.22 20.54 -3.33
N GLU A 135 -2.66 21.11 -2.25
CA GLU A 135 -1.52 22.02 -2.31
C GLU A 135 -0.27 21.34 -2.88
N ALA A 136 -0.08 20.05 -2.57
CA ALA A 136 1.00 19.25 -3.14
C ALA A 136 0.75 18.81 -4.60
N GLY A 137 -0.38 19.21 -5.20
CA GLY A 137 -0.71 18.93 -6.60
C GLY A 137 -1.28 17.54 -6.86
N LEU A 138 -1.70 16.81 -5.82
CA LEU A 138 -2.30 15.48 -5.97
C LEU A 138 -3.66 15.60 -6.67
N LYS A 139 -3.85 14.85 -7.75
CA LYS A 139 -5.11 14.83 -8.49
C LYS A 139 -6.17 14.12 -7.67
N TRP A 140 -7.37 14.70 -7.59
CA TRP A 140 -8.50 14.09 -6.92
C TRP A 140 -9.82 14.48 -7.55
N PHE A 141 -10.86 13.70 -7.27
CA PHE A 141 -12.22 13.98 -7.69
C PHE A 141 -13.24 13.40 -6.70
N GLU A 142 -14.47 13.89 -6.76
CA GLU A 142 -15.60 13.39 -5.97
C GLU A 142 -16.56 12.58 -6.83
N LEU A 143 -17.08 11.50 -6.29
CA LEU A 143 -17.99 10.59 -6.97
C LEU A 143 -19.15 10.19 -6.06
N GLU A 144 -20.28 9.93 -6.68
CA GLU A 144 -21.48 9.39 -6.03
C GLU A 144 -21.54 7.88 -6.31
N CYS A 145 -21.59 7.09 -5.25
CA CYS A 145 -21.72 5.64 -5.33
C CYS A 145 -23.06 5.19 -4.83
N MET A 146 -23.65 4.24 -5.54
CA MET A 146 -24.84 3.56 -5.07
C MET A 146 -24.44 2.47 -4.08
N SER A 147 -24.93 2.57 -2.84
CA SER A 147 -24.89 1.50 -1.87
C SER A 147 -25.96 0.47 -2.16
N SER A 148 -25.71 -0.79 -1.79
CA SER A 148 -26.73 -1.83 -1.74
C SER A 148 -27.71 -1.62 -0.56
N GLU A 149 -27.36 -0.79 0.41
CA GLU A 149 -28.26 -0.36 1.48
C GLU A 149 -29.40 0.50 0.93
N LYS A 150 -30.61 0.24 1.43
CA LYS A 150 -31.77 1.06 1.12
C LYS A 150 -31.97 2.13 2.18
N ASP A 151 -32.32 3.32 1.76
CA ASP A 151 -32.80 4.37 2.66
C ASP A 151 -34.20 4.03 3.20
N TYR A 152 -34.73 4.92 4.05
CA TYR A 152 -36.06 4.77 4.66
C TYR A 152 -37.20 4.71 3.63
N ASP A 153 -36.98 5.22 2.41
CA ASP A 153 -37.93 5.20 1.30
C ASP A 153 -37.73 3.96 0.39
N GLY A 154 -36.80 3.06 0.71
CA GLY A 154 -36.50 1.87 -0.06
C GLY A 154 -35.61 2.10 -1.28
N LYS A 155 -35.06 3.31 -1.46
CA LYS A 155 -34.16 3.67 -2.57
C LYS A 155 -32.71 3.35 -2.20
N PRO A 156 -31.83 3.08 -3.18
CA PRO A 156 -30.41 2.89 -2.92
C PRO A 156 -29.81 4.14 -2.25
N LYS A 157 -29.13 3.96 -1.13
CA LYS A 157 -28.42 5.04 -0.44
C LYS A 157 -27.25 5.51 -1.30
N VAL A 158 -27.12 6.81 -1.50
CA VAL A 158 -26.00 7.44 -2.23
C VAL A 158 -24.90 7.81 -1.24
N ASN A 159 -23.69 7.32 -1.49
CA ASN A 159 -22.50 7.68 -0.72
C ASN A 159 -21.65 8.64 -1.56
N HIS A 160 -21.17 9.73 -0.95
CA HIS A 160 -20.22 10.64 -1.57
C HIS A 160 -18.80 10.24 -1.17
N VAL A 161 -17.95 10.03 -2.16
CA VAL A 161 -16.58 9.57 -1.97
C VAL A 161 -15.61 10.54 -2.64
N THR A 162 -14.56 10.92 -1.93
CA THR A 162 -13.43 11.68 -2.46
C THR A 162 -12.28 10.73 -2.76
N VAL A 163 -11.82 10.72 -4.00
CA VAL A 163 -10.77 9.81 -4.50
C VAL A 163 -9.55 10.61 -4.91
N PHE A 164 -8.38 10.19 -4.47
CA PHE A 164 -7.08 10.72 -4.89
C PHE A 164 -6.40 9.71 -5.81
N GLU A 165 -5.94 10.17 -6.98
CA GLU A 165 -5.12 9.36 -7.89
C GLU A 165 -3.72 9.19 -7.28
N ARG A 166 -3.17 7.98 -7.32
CA ARG A 166 -1.76 7.78 -6.95
C ARG A 166 -0.86 8.54 -7.93
N PRO A 167 0.21 9.24 -7.46
CA PRO A 167 1.06 10.01 -8.36
C PRO A 167 1.57 9.16 -9.52
N GLY A 168 1.51 9.73 -10.73
CA GLY A 168 1.93 9.04 -11.96
C GLY A 168 0.90 8.05 -12.54
N LEU A 169 -0.30 7.86 -11.96
CA LEU A 169 -1.28 6.86 -12.39
C LEU A 169 -1.52 6.81 -13.91
N ARG A 170 -1.82 7.96 -14.53
CA ARG A 170 -2.14 8.01 -15.97
C ARG A 170 -0.94 7.64 -16.84
N GLU A 171 0.24 8.13 -16.46
CA GLU A 171 1.49 7.81 -17.16
C GLU A 171 1.85 6.34 -17.00
N PHE A 172 1.68 5.80 -15.79
CA PHE A 172 1.86 4.39 -15.48
C PHE A 172 0.97 3.51 -16.37
N LEU A 173 -0.34 3.74 -16.37
CA LEU A 173 -1.30 2.99 -17.21
C LEU A 173 -0.98 3.08 -18.70
N ASN A 174 -0.60 4.28 -19.18
CA ASN A 174 -0.17 4.44 -20.57
C ASN A 174 1.04 3.57 -20.89
N LYS A 175 2.12 3.70 -20.11
CA LYS A 175 3.38 2.98 -20.37
C LYS A 175 3.25 1.47 -20.27
N ILE A 176 2.51 0.94 -19.28
CA ILE A 176 2.35 -0.51 -19.14
C ILE A 176 1.48 -1.11 -20.25
N SER A 177 0.49 -0.38 -20.76
CA SER A 177 -0.39 -0.87 -21.84
C SER A 177 0.35 -1.08 -23.18
N GLU A 178 1.54 -0.50 -23.35
CA GLU A 178 2.38 -0.70 -24.53
C GLU A 178 2.93 -2.14 -24.62
N PHE A 179 3.11 -2.82 -23.47
CA PHE A 179 3.75 -4.13 -23.41
C PHE A 179 2.99 -5.18 -22.60
N ALA A 180 1.85 -4.82 -22.01
CA ALA A 180 1.04 -5.70 -21.20
C ALA A 180 -0.46 -5.57 -21.49
N ASP A 181 -1.18 -6.67 -21.35
CA ASP A 181 -2.64 -6.69 -21.28
C ASP A 181 -3.07 -6.44 -19.83
N LEU A 182 -3.96 -5.46 -19.61
CA LEU A 182 -4.31 -5.00 -18.27
C LEU A 182 -5.65 -5.55 -17.81
N VAL A 183 -5.65 -6.11 -16.61
CA VAL A 183 -6.86 -6.59 -15.92
C VAL A 183 -7.00 -5.82 -14.61
N LEU A 184 -8.15 -5.20 -14.40
CA LEU A 184 -8.51 -4.71 -13.07
C LEU A 184 -9.08 -5.88 -12.27
N PHE A 185 -8.57 -6.14 -11.07
CA PHE A 185 -9.19 -7.09 -10.16
C PHE A 185 -9.22 -6.49 -8.77
N THR A 186 -10.38 -6.04 -8.31
CA THR A 186 -10.57 -5.38 -7.02
C THR A 186 -11.51 -6.18 -6.12
N ALA A 187 -11.23 -6.16 -4.81
CA ALA A 187 -12.18 -6.60 -3.79
C ALA A 187 -13.25 -5.54 -3.48
N GLY A 188 -13.30 -4.42 -4.21
CA GLY A 188 -14.36 -3.41 -4.15
C GLY A 188 -15.66 -3.89 -4.81
N LEU A 189 -16.80 -3.44 -4.29
CA LEU A 189 -18.10 -3.67 -4.93
C LEU A 189 -18.21 -2.88 -6.23
N GLU A 190 -18.87 -3.47 -7.22
CA GLU A 190 -19.00 -2.89 -8.55
C GLU A 190 -19.66 -1.50 -8.54
N GLY A 191 -20.69 -1.30 -7.72
CA GLY A 191 -21.38 -0.01 -7.59
C GLY A 191 -20.48 1.15 -7.11
N TYR A 192 -19.33 0.83 -6.52
CA TYR A 192 -18.28 1.78 -6.17
C TYR A 192 -17.16 1.82 -7.21
N ALA A 193 -16.61 0.66 -7.54
CA ALA A 193 -15.39 0.57 -8.33
C ALA A 193 -15.60 0.93 -9.81
N ARG A 194 -16.76 0.58 -10.40
CA ARG A 194 -17.06 0.88 -11.81
C ARG A 194 -17.00 2.37 -12.12
N PRO A 195 -17.79 3.27 -11.48
CA PRO A 195 -17.77 4.69 -11.80
C PRO A 195 -16.42 5.36 -11.49
N LEU A 196 -15.65 4.83 -10.54
CA LEU A 196 -14.31 5.30 -10.25
C LEU A 196 -13.35 4.97 -11.41
N VAL A 197 -13.34 3.71 -11.83
CA VAL A 197 -12.46 3.22 -12.92
C VAL A 197 -12.78 3.95 -14.22
N ASP A 198 -14.06 4.19 -14.52
CA ASP A 198 -14.50 4.96 -15.68
C ASP A 198 -13.89 6.37 -15.74
N ARG A 199 -13.49 6.95 -14.60
CA ARG A 199 -12.82 8.26 -14.56
C ARG A 199 -11.29 8.20 -14.68
N ILE A 200 -10.66 7.16 -14.14
CA ILE A 200 -9.19 7.04 -14.18
C ILE A 200 -8.66 6.38 -15.44
N ASP A 201 -9.47 5.53 -16.10
CA ASP A 201 -9.13 4.79 -17.31
C ASP A 201 -9.98 5.26 -18.51
N VAL A 202 -9.84 6.53 -18.88
CA VAL A 202 -10.61 7.15 -19.97
C VAL A 202 -10.34 6.50 -21.33
N GLU A 203 -9.16 5.88 -21.48
CA GLU A 203 -8.75 5.21 -22.71
C GLU A 203 -9.14 3.73 -22.78
N ASN A 204 -9.88 3.22 -21.78
CA ASN A 204 -10.32 1.82 -21.69
C ASN A 204 -9.16 0.82 -21.83
N ARG A 205 -8.06 1.06 -21.14
CA ARG A 205 -6.86 0.22 -21.16
C ARG A 205 -7.08 -1.09 -20.40
N PHE A 206 -7.99 -1.12 -19.42
CA PHE A 206 -8.38 -2.37 -18.76
C PHE A 206 -9.29 -3.19 -19.67
N GLY A 207 -8.75 -4.26 -20.26
CA GLY A 207 -9.50 -5.18 -21.14
C GLY A 207 -10.50 -6.05 -20.39
N LEU A 208 -10.27 -6.26 -19.08
CA LEU A 208 -11.18 -6.99 -18.19
C LEU A 208 -11.23 -6.30 -16.83
N ARG A 209 -12.43 -6.25 -16.22
CA ARG A 209 -12.66 -5.69 -14.89
C ARG A 209 -13.39 -6.71 -14.02
N LEU A 210 -12.72 -7.20 -12.99
CA LEU A 210 -13.23 -8.13 -11.99
C LEU A 210 -13.44 -7.38 -10.67
N TYR A 211 -14.62 -7.53 -10.11
CA TYR A 211 -15.04 -6.86 -8.86
C TYR A 211 -15.19 -7.90 -7.74
N ARG A 212 -15.61 -7.47 -6.54
CA ARG A 212 -15.78 -8.33 -5.36
C ARG A 212 -16.49 -9.68 -5.63
N PRO A 213 -17.58 -9.78 -6.43
CA PRO A 213 -18.23 -11.07 -6.69
C PRO A 213 -17.35 -12.10 -7.41
N SER A 214 -16.26 -11.67 -8.06
CA SER A 214 -15.27 -12.54 -8.72
C SER A 214 -14.20 -13.06 -7.75
N THR A 215 -14.14 -12.54 -6.52
CA THR A 215 -13.25 -13.05 -5.48
C THR A 215 -13.80 -14.34 -4.88
N ILE A 216 -12.93 -15.16 -4.29
CA ILE A 216 -13.29 -16.39 -3.58
C ILE A 216 -13.00 -16.27 -2.08
N SER A 217 -13.67 -17.11 -1.30
CA SER A 217 -13.32 -17.32 0.11
C SER A 217 -12.56 -18.63 0.25
N THR A 218 -11.44 -18.56 0.97
CA THR A 218 -10.65 -19.73 1.38
C THR A 218 -10.86 -19.98 2.87
N GLU A 219 -10.30 -21.06 3.40
CA GLU A 219 -10.29 -21.31 4.85
C GLU A 219 -9.50 -20.25 5.64
N TYR A 220 -8.60 -19.51 4.99
CA TYR A 220 -7.72 -18.55 5.64
C TYR A 220 -8.20 -17.10 5.51
N ARG A 221 -8.77 -16.75 4.37
CA ARG A 221 -9.07 -15.37 3.97
C ARG A 221 -10.28 -15.32 3.05
N GLU A 222 -11.11 -14.29 3.25
CA GLU A 222 -12.11 -13.87 2.29
C GLU A 222 -11.49 -12.96 1.22
N HIS A 223 -12.19 -12.79 0.11
CA HIS A 223 -11.82 -11.88 -0.97
C HIS A 223 -10.47 -12.16 -1.63
N VAL A 224 -10.12 -13.44 -1.75
CA VAL A 224 -8.93 -13.89 -2.47
C VAL A 224 -9.18 -13.83 -3.98
N LYS A 225 -8.19 -13.35 -4.73
CA LYS A 225 -8.21 -13.15 -6.18
C LYS A 225 -7.53 -14.33 -6.86
N ASP A 226 -8.30 -15.37 -7.14
CA ASP A 226 -7.79 -16.57 -7.81
C ASP A 226 -7.51 -16.31 -9.29
N LEU A 227 -6.25 -16.29 -9.67
CA LEU A 227 -5.82 -16.02 -11.05
C LEU A 227 -6.15 -17.15 -12.03
N SER A 228 -6.48 -18.35 -11.54
CA SER A 228 -6.86 -19.48 -12.41
C SER A 228 -8.14 -19.24 -13.21
N CYS A 229 -8.97 -18.27 -12.80
CA CYS A 229 -10.14 -17.85 -13.56
C CYS A 229 -9.80 -17.06 -14.84
N LEU A 230 -8.57 -16.54 -14.95
CA LEU A 230 -8.12 -15.76 -16.10
C LEU A 230 -7.49 -16.66 -17.17
N LEU A 231 -6.50 -17.47 -16.77
CA LEU A 231 -5.65 -18.23 -17.68
C LEU A 231 -5.24 -19.56 -17.04
N THR A 232 -5.02 -20.56 -17.89
CA THR A 232 -4.53 -21.88 -17.45
C THR A 232 -3.04 -21.87 -17.14
N ASP A 233 -2.25 -21.16 -17.95
CA ASP A 233 -0.81 -20.95 -17.71
C ASP A 233 -0.57 -19.53 -17.20
N LEU A 234 0.13 -19.43 -16.07
CA LEU A 234 0.39 -18.17 -15.36
C LEU A 234 1.86 -17.74 -15.44
N ASN A 235 2.69 -18.40 -16.26
CA ASN A 235 4.09 -17.99 -16.48
C ASN A 235 4.24 -16.52 -16.93
N ARG A 236 3.21 -15.96 -17.59
CA ARG A 236 3.17 -14.59 -18.11
C ARG A 236 2.11 -13.72 -17.42
N THR A 237 1.70 -14.07 -16.21
CA THR A 237 0.71 -13.33 -15.43
C THR A 237 1.29 -12.83 -14.12
N VAL A 238 1.05 -11.57 -13.78
CA VAL A 238 1.41 -10.99 -12.47
C VAL A 238 0.22 -10.28 -11.87
N ILE A 239 0.16 -10.24 -10.54
CA ILE A 239 -0.81 -9.43 -9.79
C ILE A 239 -0.09 -8.45 -8.87
N VAL A 240 -0.46 -7.16 -8.95
CA VAL A 240 0.03 -6.11 -8.04
C VAL A 240 -1.09 -5.77 -7.07
N ASP A 241 -0.79 -5.91 -5.78
CA ASP A 241 -1.77 -5.72 -4.71
C ASP A 241 -1.07 -5.23 -3.43
N ASN A 242 -1.70 -4.29 -2.73
CA ASN A 242 -1.21 -3.80 -1.43
C ASN A 242 -1.45 -4.82 -0.31
N ASN A 243 -2.41 -5.73 -0.48
CA ASN A 243 -2.72 -6.80 0.45
C ASN A 243 -2.20 -8.14 -0.11
N PRO A 244 -1.10 -8.70 0.46
CA PRO A 244 -0.57 -9.99 0.03
C PRO A 244 -1.60 -11.10 -0.02
N PHE A 245 -2.53 -11.14 0.93
CA PHE A 245 -3.55 -12.19 0.99
C PHE A 245 -4.49 -12.21 -0.22
N SER A 246 -4.58 -11.12 -0.97
CA SER A 246 -5.34 -11.09 -2.23
C SER A 246 -4.82 -12.12 -3.24
N PHE A 247 -3.52 -12.40 -3.28
CA PHE A 247 -2.91 -13.37 -4.20
C PHE A 247 -2.42 -14.65 -3.51
N LEU A 248 -3.03 -14.99 -2.37
CA LEU A 248 -2.73 -16.18 -1.56
C LEU A 248 -2.66 -17.49 -2.36
N MET A 249 -3.50 -17.64 -3.39
CA MET A 249 -3.57 -18.86 -4.21
C MET A 249 -2.41 -18.98 -5.21
N GLN A 250 -1.78 -17.86 -5.58
CA GLN A 250 -0.68 -17.81 -6.55
C GLN A 250 0.47 -16.93 -6.01
N PRO A 251 1.12 -17.34 -4.90
CA PRO A 251 2.15 -16.54 -4.23
C PRO A 251 3.34 -16.20 -5.14
N LEU A 252 3.64 -17.06 -6.12
CA LEU A 252 4.73 -16.88 -7.08
C LEU A 252 4.42 -15.86 -8.19
N ASN A 253 3.18 -15.38 -8.27
CA ASN A 253 2.73 -14.39 -9.26
C ASN A 253 2.47 -13.01 -8.64
N GLY A 254 2.59 -12.88 -7.32
CA GLY A 254 2.27 -11.67 -6.57
C GLY A 254 3.43 -10.68 -6.48
N ILE A 255 3.11 -9.40 -6.69
CA ILE A 255 3.96 -8.24 -6.45
C ILE A 255 3.32 -7.44 -5.29
N PRO A 256 3.79 -7.59 -4.05
CA PRO A 256 3.30 -6.78 -2.95
C PRO A 256 3.71 -5.32 -3.15
N CYS A 257 2.76 -4.41 -2.98
CA CYS A 257 3.00 -2.96 -3.09
C CYS A 257 2.72 -2.27 -1.75
N ILE A 258 3.30 -1.08 -1.51
CA ILE A 258 2.97 -0.29 -0.31
C ILE A 258 1.60 0.36 -0.54
N PRO A 259 0.69 0.29 0.45
CA PRO A 259 -0.55 1.05 0.44
C PRO A 259 -0.32 2.54 0.21
N PHE A 260 -1.10 3.10 -0.70
CA PHE A 260 -1.13 4.52 -1.02
C PHE A 260 -2.20 5.25 -0.20
N SER A 261 -1.87 6.47 0.26
CA SER A 261 -2.81 7.38 0.93
C SER A 261 -2.60 8.82 0.49
N ALA A 262 -3.62 9.66 0.69
CA ALA A 262 -3.54 11.09 0.37
C ALA A 262 -2.47 11.86 1.18
N GLY A 263 -1.99 11.27 2.27
CA GLY A 263 -0.86 11.79 3.04
C GLY A 263 0.52 11.58 2.39
N GLN A 264 0.58 10.91 1.25
CA GLN A 264 1.81 10.60 0.50
C GLN A 264 1.77 11.22 -0.91
N PRO A 265 1.70 12.56 -1.04
CA PRO A 265 1.56 13.21 -2.34
C PRO A 265 2.81 13.05 -3.25
N TYR A 266 3.94 12.66 -2.68
CA TYR A 266 5.20 12.40 -3.38
C TYR A 266 5.51 10.89 -3.46
N ASP A 267 4.49 10.01 -3.40
CA ASP A 267 4.67 8.58 -3.67
C ASP A 267 5.21 8.37 -5.09
N GLU A 268 6.28 7.59 -5.23
CA GLU A 268 6.95 7.32 -6.52
C GLU A 268 6.75 5.87 -6.98
N GLN A 269 5.89 5.11 -6.30
CA GLN A 269 5.91 3.65 -6.41
C GLN A 269 5.46 3.13 -7.77
N LEU A 270 4.48 3.80 -8.40
CA LEU A 270 4.02 3.41 -9.72
C LEU A 270 5.14 3.53 -10.76
N LEU A 271 5.82 4.68 -10.80
CA LEU A 271 6.77 5.01 -11.86
C LEU A 271 8.20 4.51 -11.60
N GLU A 272 8.67 4.57 -10.36
CA GLU A 272 10.07 4.25 -10.03
C GLU A 272 10.27 2.81 -9.56
N VAL A 273 9.21 2.14 -9.09
CA VAL A 273 9.31 0.78 -8.54
C VAL A 273 8.58 -0.24 -9.42
N LEU A 274 7.28 -0.04 -9.64
CA LEU A 274 6.44 -1.02 -10.32
C LEU A 274 6.68 -1.03 -11.83
N LEU A 275 6.72 0.13 -12.47
CA LEU A 275 6.92 0.22 -13.92
C LEU A 275 8.24 -0.44 -14.40
N PRO A 276 9.41 -0.19 -13.79
CA PRO A 276 10.66 -0.84 -14.22
C PRO A 276 10.64 -2.35 -13.97
N LEU A 277 10.04 -2.80 -12.87
CA LEU A 277 9.88 -4.23 -12.58
C LEU A 277 8.98 -4.90 -13.63
N LEU A 278 7.80 -4.34 -13.91
CA LEU A 278 6.89 -4.86 -14.92
C LEU A 278 7.52 -4.86 -16.32
N LYS A 279 8.32 -3.84 -16.65
CA LYS A 279 9.08 -3.80 -17.91
C LYS A 279 10.14 -4.91 -17.97
N HIS A 280 10.83 -5.19 -16.86
CA HIS A 280 11.78 -6.30 -16.80
C HIS A 280 11.08 -7.65 -16.95
N LEU A 281 9.96 -7.86 -16.25
CA LEU A 281 9.17 -9.09 -16.30
C LEU A 281 8.55 -9.34 -17.67
N SER A 282 8.19 -8.29 -18.42
CA SER A 282 7.62 -8.44 -19.77
C SER A 282 8.60 -9.05 -20.78
N LEU A 283 9.90 -9.09 -20.48
CA LEU A 283 10.94 -9.74 -21.28
C LEU A 283 11.15 -11.23 -20.96
N GLN A 284 10.47 -11.76 -19.92
CA GLN A 284 10.75 -13.08 -19.36
C GLN A 284 9.73 -14.11 -19.81
N LYS A 285 10.17 -15.32 -20.17
CA LYS A 285 9.22 -16.41 -20.52
C LYS A 285 8.39 -16.86 -19.33
N ASP A 286 8.97 -16.81 -18.13
CA ASP A 286 8.30 -17.13 -16.87
C ASP A 286 8.70 -16.10 -15.80
N VAL A 287 7.70 -15.41 -15.24
CA VAL A 287 7.88 -14.38 -14.21
C VAL A 287 8.14 -14.97 -12.82
N ARG A 288 7.70 -16.20 -12.56
CA ARG A 288 7.64 -16.80 -11.22
C ARG A 288 9.00 -16.96 -10.55
N PRO A 289 10.07 -17.42 -11.23
CA PRO A 289 11.39 -17.52 -10.61
C PRO A 289 11.93 -16.16 -10.15
N ILE A 290 11.72 -15.11 -10.95
CA ILE A 290 12.20 -13.76 -10.62
C ILE A 290 11.41 -13.17 -9.45
N LEU A 291 10.09 -13.37 -9.42
CA LEU A 291 9.25 -12.93 -8.32
C LEU A 291 9.54 -13.70 -7.03
N TYR A 292 9.84 -15.00 -7.12
CA TYR A 292 10.28 -15.79 -5.98
C TYR A 292 11.55 -15.24 -5.37
N GLU A 293 12.61 -15.06 -6.17
CA GLU A 293 13.90 -14.51 -5.70
C GLU A 293 13.76 -13.09 -5.14
N ARG A 294 12.81 -12.31 -5.64
CA ARG A 294 12.61 -10.91 -5.20
C ARG A 294 11.82 -10.80 -3.91
N PHE A 295 10.79 -11.63 -3.72
CA PHE A 295 9.79 -11.42 -2.67
C PHE A 295 9.66 -12.55 -1.67
N HIS A 296 10.07 -13.78 -2.01
CA HIS A 296 9.91 -14.97 -1.17
C HIS A 296 8.50 -15.09 -0.56
N MET A 297 7.48 -14.85 -1.40
CA MET A 297 6.08 -14.83 -0.97
C MET A 297 5.61 -16.16 -0.35
N PRO A 298 5.98 -17.36 -0.86
CA PRO A 298 5.63 -18.61 -0.18
C PRO A 298 6.10 -18.67 1.27
N GLU A 299 7.34 -18.25 1.55
CA GLU A 299 7.91 -18.19 2.89
C GLU A 299 7.24 -17.10 3.74
N TRP A 300 6.93 -15.94 3.12
CA TRP A 300 6.17 -14.89 3.76
C TRP A 300 4.83 -15.44 4.26
N PHE A 301 4.09 -16.18 3.43
CA PHE A 301 2.82 -16.79 3.82
C PHE A 301 2.96 -17.83 4.93
N GLN A 302 3.98 -18.69 4.87
CA GLN A 302 4.30 -19.64 5.95
C GLN A 302 4.52 -18.94 7.30
N LYS A 303 5.28 -17.85 7.29
CA LYS A 303 5.50 -17.02 8.49
C LYS A 303 4.21 -16.39 9.03
N HIS A 304 3.19 -16.23 8.19
CA HIS A 304 1.88 -15.68 8.56
C HIS A 304 0.79 -16.77 8.71
N GLY A 305 1.19 -18.01 8.98
CA GLY A 305 0.26 -19.10 9.35
C GLY A 305 -0.43 -19.79 8.18
N ILE A 306 0.00 -19.52 6.94
CA ILE A 306 -0.51 -20.20 5.75
C ILE A 306 0.46 -21.34 5.38
N PRO A 307 0.04 -22.61 5.41
CA PRO A 307 0.92 -23.72 5.06
C PRO A 307 1.36 -23.65 3.59
N ALA A 308 2.55 -24.15 3.29
CA ALA A 308 3.02 -24.31 1.92
C ALA A 308 2.03 -25.22 1.16
N SER A 309 1.36 -24.68 0.14
CA SER A 309 0.48 -25.49 -0.68
C SER A 309 1.31 -26.52 -1.46
N LYS A 310 0.82 -27.76 -1.55
CA LYS A 310 1.48 -28.82 -2.34
C LYS A 310 1.42 -28.60 -3.85
N GLN A 311 0.84 -27.49 -4.32
CA GLN A 311 0.57 -27.20 -5.73
C GLN A 311 1.52 -26.16 -6.34
N ALA A 312 2.47 -25.62 -5.58
CA ALA A 312 3.35 -24.52 -6.02
C ALA A 312 4.81 -24.95 -6.26
N LEU A 313 5.03 -26.11 -6.89
CA LEU A 313 6.32 -26.53 -7.46
C LEU A 313 6.15 -26.93 -8.93
#